data_AF-A0A015KEC2-F1
#
_entry.id   AF-A0A015KEC2-F1
#
_cell.length_a   1.000
_cell.length_b   1.000
_cell.length_c   1.000
_cell.angle_alpha   90.00
_cell.angle_beta   90.00
_cell.angle_gamma   90.00
#
_symmetry.space_group_name_H-M   'P 1'
#
loop_
_entity.id
_entity.type
_entity.pdbx_description
1 polymer ?
#
loop_
_entity_poly.entity_id
_entity_poly.type
_entity_poly.pdbx_seq_one_letter_code
_entity_poly.pdbx_strand_id
1 'polypeptide(L)'
;MLADIYDGKIWKTFPDTSDIPFFTPETADSHLGIMINLDWFQPFESSVYSCGAIYGVICNLPREIRFKKENMLMLGLLPGPSEVKLHKINHYLALIVDELLEFWDGIEIPAAEKNIRLALICCLNDIPAARKLCGHISASVSCHRCYKTANSNGNGNKSNFGGFDDMVDWFVERDLDEHRRNAELWRLCKSEEEIKRHVSSTHVRWSELLRLPYFNPIRYLVIDPMHCLFLGIAHWIIKKLWIDGNKITKQDLEKMEKRAKYIQIPADLGRISNKIATGEGFFRFMADQ
;
A
#
# COMPACT_ATOMS: atom_id res chain seq x y z
N MET A 1 17.73 7.38 14.56
CA MET A 1 16.27 7.63 14.51
C MET A 1 15.95 8.00 13.08
N LEU A 2 14.97 7.35 12.45
CA LEU A 2 14.49 7.75 11.12
C LEU A 2 13.44 8.85 11.33
N ALA A 3 13.68 10.04 10.78
CA ALA A 3 12.81 11.21 10.95
C ALA A 3 11.97 11.48 9.68
N ASP A 4 12.56 11.25 8.51
CA ASP A 4 11.89 11.38 7.22
C ASP A 4 12.28 10.24 6.25
N ILE A 5 11.64 10.20 5.09
CA ILE A 5 11.90 9.23 4.01
C ILE A 5 13.37 9.27 3.56
N TYR A 6 14.02 10.44 3.67
CA TYR A 6 15.40 10.67 3.28
C TYR A 6 16.39 9.83 4.11
N ASP A 7 15.98 9.47 5.33
CA ASP A 7 16.78 8.61 6.19
C ASP A 7 16.72 7.14 5.77
N GLY A 8 15.73 6.77 4.96
CA GLY A 8 15.44 5.42 4.53
C GLY A 8 16.51 4.84 3.60
N LYS A 9 16.70 3.52 3.69
CA LYS A 9 17.68 2.81 2.85
C LYS A 9 17.38 2.97 1.36
N ILE A 10 16.11 2.95 0.96
CA ILE A 10 15.71 3.11 -0.45
C ILE A 10 16.18 4.47 -0.97
N TRP A 11 15.93 5.55 -0.24
CA TRP A 11 16.38 6.90 -0.64
C TRP A 11 17.90 6.97 -0.80
N LYS A 12 18.64 6.43 0.17
CA LYS A 12 20.11 6.50 0.20
C LYS A 12 20.81 5.61 -0.83
N THR A 13 20.17 4.52 -1.24
CA THR A 13 20.78 3.50 -2.11
C THR A 13 19.99 3.30 -3.40
N PHE A 14 19.12 4.24 -3.78
CA PHE A 14 18.34 4.10 -5.00
C PHE A 14 19.30 4.11 -6.20
N PRO A 15 19.34 3.04 -7.01
CA PRO A 15 20.32 2.95 -8.08
C PRO A 15 19.96 3.88 -9.23
N ASP A 16 20.99 4.50 -9.83
CA ASP A 16 20.90 5.10 -11.16
C ASP A 16 21.61 4.21 -12.20
N THR A 17 21.43 4.50 -13.49
CA THR A 17 22.06 3.79 -14.63
C THR A 17 23.59 3.82 -14.60
N SER A 18 24.17 4.75 -13.85
CA SER A 18 25.63 4.98 -13.76
C SER A 18 26.27 4.46 -12.46
N ASP A 19 25.58 3.59 -11.70
CA ASP A 19 26.00 3.11 -10.36
C ASP A 19 26.19 4.21 -9.29
N ILE A 20 25.79 5.43 -9.59
CA ILE A 20 25.72 6.56 -8.65
C ILE A 20 24.32 6.57 -8.01
N PRO A 21 24.16 6.96 -6.74
CA PRO A 21 22.84 7.11 -6.14
C PRO A 21 21.99 8.12 -6.92
N PHE A 22 20.74 7.76 -7.21
CA PHE A 22 19.83 8.64 -7.94
C PHE A 22 19.51 9.92 -7.17
N PHE A 23 19.40 9.85 -5.83
CA PHE A 23 19.14 11.00 -4.98
C PHE A 23 20.45 11.52 -4.38
N THR A 24 20.92 12.68 -4.84
CA THR A 24 22.05 13.39 -4.26
C THR A 24 21.67 14.85 -3.95
N PRO A 25 22.45 15.58 -3.12
CA PRO A 25 22.22 17.00 -2.90
C PRO A 25 22.24 17.82 -4.20
N GLU A 26 23.06 17.43 -5.17
CA GLU A 26 23.22 18.10 -6.46
C GLU A 26 22.05 17.87 -7.41
N THR A 27 21.33 16.75 -7.25
CA THR A 27 20.16 16.39 -8.08
C THR A 27 18.83 16.56 -7.34
N ALA A 28 18.83 17.14 -6.14
CA ALA A 28 17.66 17.17 -5.27
C ALA A 28 16.44 17.89 -5.88
N ASP A 29 16.67 18.80 -6.82
CA ASP A 29 15.67 19.60 -7.52
C ASP A 29 15.37 19.14 -8.95
N SER A 30 16.02 18.06 -9.42
CA SER A 30 15.86 17.48 -10.75
C SER A 30 15.48 16.00 -10.71
N HIS A 31 15.96 15.24 -9.73
CA HIS A 31 15.67 13.83 -9.52
C HIS A 31 14.62 13.67 -8.43
N LEU A 32 13.37 13.40 -8.82
CA LEU A 32 12.24 13.35 -7.91
C LEU A 32 11.78 11.91 -7.66
N GLY A 33 11.57 11.59 -6.39
CA GLY A 33 10.94 10.35 -5.97
C GLY A 33 9.42 10.52 -5.96
N ILE A 34 8.71 9.54 -6.50
CA ILE A 34 7.26 9.46 -6.44
C ILE A 34 6.85 8.30 -5.54
N MET A 35 5.87 8.57 -4.67
CA MET A 35 5.09 7.55 -3.98
C MET A 35 3.75 7.38 -4.71
N ILE A 36 3.35 6.14 -5.02
CA ILE A 36 2.08 5.85 -5.67
C ILE A 36 1.09 5.19 -4.71
N ASN A 37 -0.14 5.68 -4.77
CA ASN A 37 -1.26 5.20 -3.98
C ASN A 37 -2.44 4.91 -4.91
N LEU A 38 -3.22 3.91 -4.55
CA LEU A 38 -4.47 3.50 -5.14
C LEU A 38 -5.47 3.35 -4.00
N ASP A 39 -6.56 4.10 -4.09
CA ASP A 39 -7.64 4.03 -3.12
C ASP A 39 -9.00 3.99 -3.82
N TRP A 40 -9.96 3.35 -3.17
CA TRP A 40 -11.33 3.19 -3.64
C TRP A 40 -12.28 3.99 -2.78
N PHE A 41 -13.08 4.84 -3.41
CA PHE A 41 -14.00 5.72 -2.72
C PHE A 41 -15.40 5.62 -3.34
N GLN A 42 -16.41 5.96 -2.54
CA GLN A 42 -17.79 6.05 -3.02
C GLN A 42 -18.14 7.50 -3.33
N PRO A 43 -18.33 7.88 -4.61
CA PRO A 43 -18.69 9.25 -4.96
C PRO A 43 -20.15 9.60 -4.64
N PHE A 44 -21.00 8.62 -4.33
CA PHE A 44 -22.42 8.81 -4.09
C PHE A 44 -22.85 8.19 -2.76
N GLU A 45 -23.65 8.91 -1.96
CA GLU A 45 -24.06 8.49 -0.60
C GLU A 45 -25.11 7.35 -0.58
N SER A 46 -25.83 7.11 -1.68
CA SER A 46 -26.99 6.22 -1.71
C SER A 46 -26.91 5.14 -2.79
N SER A 47 -25.74 4.91 -3.37
CA SER A 47 -25.53 3.83 -4.34
C SER A 47 -24.27 3.03 -4.03
N VAL A 48 -24.32 1.72 -4.33
CA VAL A 48 -23.13 0.86 -4.29
C VAL A 48 -22.32 1.13 -5.55
N TYR A 49 -21.70 2.31 -5.59
CA TYR A 49 -20.82 2.75 -6.67
C TYR A 49 -19.46 3.08 -6.06
N SER A 50 -18.41 2.43 -6.55
CA SER A 50 -17.03 2.64 -6.11
C SER A 50 -16.17 3.04 -7.29
N CYS A 51 -15.47 4.16 -7.15
CA CYS A 51 -14.44 4.64 -8.07
C CYS A 51 -13.06 4.45 -7.45
N GLY A 52 -12.05 4.33 -8.29
CA GLY A 52 -10.65 4.26 -7.83
C GLY A 52 -9.89 5.49 -8.24
N ALA A 53 -8.96 5.91 -7.41
CA ALA A 53 -8.03 6.98 -7.72
C ALA A 53 -6.60 6.46 -7.58
N ILE A 54 -5.80 6.59 -8.64
CA ILE A 54 -4.34 6.42 -8.59
C ILE A 54 -3.74 7.80 -8.46
N TYR A 55 -3.09 8.09 -7.33
CA TYR A 55 -2.43 9.35 -7.09
C TYR A 55 -0.96 9.17 -6.75
N GLY A 56 -0.16 10.15 -7.12
CA GLY A 56 1.25 10.26 -6.83
C GLY A 56 1.52 11.35 -5.80
N VAL A 57 2.59 11.20 -5.04
CA VAL A 57 3.10 12.22 -4.12
C VAL A 57 4.58 12.41 -4.36
N ILE A 58 5.02 13.67 -4.46
CA ILE A 58 6.44 14.01 -4.62
C ILE A 58 7.14 13.91 -3.27
N CYS A 59 7.97 12.89 -3.13
CA CYS A 59 8.69 12.54 -1.92
C CYS A 59 9.76 13.60 -1.54
N ASN A 60 10.31 14.33 -2.51
CA ASN A 60 11.29 15.39 -2.28
C ASN A 60 10.73 16.60 -1.52
N LEU A 61 9.40 16.75 -1.43
CA LEU A 61 8.80 17.84 -0.69
C LEU A 61 8.94 17.64 0.83
N PRO A 62 9.10 18.72 1.62
CA PRO A 62 9.05 18.66 3.07
C PRO A 62 7.78 17.98 3.58
N ARG A 63 7.90 17.20 4.65
CA ARG A 63 6.83 16.37 5.20
C ARG A 63 5.54 17.16 5.47
N GLU A 64 5.66 18.42 5.87
CA GLU A 64 4.57 19.32 6.26
C GLU A 64 3.70 19.73 5.09
N ILE A 65 4.23 19.66 3.86
CA ILE A 65 3.51 20.06 2.64
C ILE A 65 3.30 18.88 1.68
N ARG A 66 4.07 17.80 1.82
CA ARG A 66 4.09 16.64 0.93
C ARG A 66 2.71 16.06 0.62
N PHE A 67 1.85 15.94 1.63
CA PHE A 67 0.50 15.35 1.50
C PHE A 67 -0.62 16.39 1.40
N LYS A 68 -0.30 17.67 1.17
CA LYS A 68 -1.33 18.69 0.90
C LYS A 68 -1.96 18.44 -0.46
N LYS A 69 -3.26 18.77 -0.59
CA LYS A 69 -4.03 18.56 -1.82
C LYS A 69 -3.38 19.21 -3.04
N GLU A 70 -2.78 20.41 -2.89
CA GLU A 70 -2.07 21.08 -3.98
C GLU A 70 -0.79 20.36 -4.47
N ASN A 71 -0.24 19.45 -3.67
CA ASN A 71 1.00 18.71 -3.96
C ASN A 71 0.76 17.23 -4.31
N MET A 72 -0.50 16.81 -4.38
CA MET A 72 -0.88 15.48 -4.82
C MET A 72 -1.07 15.46 -6.33
N LEU A 73 -0.42 14.53 -7.01
CA LEU A 73 -0.52 14.33 -8.45
C LEU A 73 -1.65 13.36 -8.74
N MET A 74 -2.63 13.77 -9.53
CA MET A 74 -3.67 12.85 -9.97
C MET A 74 -3.24 12.10 -11.23
N LEU A 75 -2.92 10.81 -11.09
CA LEU A 75 -2.35 9.99 -12.16
C LEU A 75 -3.42 9.21 -12.94
N GLY A 76 -4.54 8.85 -12.30
CA GLY A 76 -5.61 8.15 -12.99
C GLY A 76 -6.88 7.98 -12.17
N LEU A 77 -8.01 8.02 -12.87
CA LEU A 77 -9.33 7.73 -12.30
C LEU A 77 -9.87 6.43 -12.89
N LEU A 78 -10.22 5.49 -12.02
CA LEU A 78 -10.75 4.19 -12.38
C LEU A 78 -12.27 4.23 -12.24
N PRO A 79 -13.02 4.02 -13.33
CA PRO A 79 -14.47 4.11 -13.30
C PRO A 79 -15.10 3.00 -12.47
N GLY A 80 -16.22 3.31 -11.82
CA GLY A 80 -17.08 2.33 -11.17
C GLY A 80 -17.93 1.51 -12.16
N PRO A 81 -18.94 0.77 -11.69
CA PRO A 81 -19.56 0.86 -10.36
C PRO A 81 -18.86 0.06 -9.26
N SER A 82 -17.87 -0.76 -9.60
CA SER A 82 -17.18 -1.63 -8.64
C SER A 82 -15.69 -1.53 -8.81
N GLU A 83 -14.96 -1.88 -7.74
CA GLU A 83 -13.52 -2.02 -7.73
C GLU A 83 -13.01 -2.76 -8.99
N VAL A 84 -12.02 -2.19 -9.67
CA VAL A 84 -11.45 -2.81 -10.87
C VAL A 84 -10.84 -4.15 -10.50
N LYS A 85 -11.29 -5.20 -11.21
CA LYS A 85 -10.92 -6.57 -10.90
C LYS A 85 -9.50 -6.90 -11.35
N LEU A 86 -8.78 -7.58 -10.45
CA LEU A 86 -7.55 -8.32 -10.70
C LEU A 86 -6.51 -7.54 -11.55
N HIS A 87 -6.23 -8.02 -12.76
CA HIS A 87 -5.18 -7.53 -13.65
C HIS A 87 -5.66 -6.42 -14.60
N LYS A 88 -6.95 -6.09 -14.62
CA LYS A 88 -7.47 -5.01 -15.49
C LYS A 88 -6.91 -3.64 -15.13
N ILE A 89 -6.41 -3.48 -13.89
CA ILE A 89 -5.68 -2.29 -13.47
C ILE A 89 -4.44 -2.02 -14.34
N ASN A 90 -3.84 -3.07 -14.93
CA ASN A 90 -2.69 -2.93 -15.82
C ASN A 90 -3.01 -2.06 -17.05
N HIS A 91 -4.26 -2.03 -17.53
CA HIS A 91 -4.61 -1.14 -18.64
C HIS A 91 -4.48 0.35 -18.28
N TYR A 92 -4.71 0.70 -17.02
CA TYR A 92 -4.55 2.06 -16.50
C TYR A 92 -3.09 2.34 -16.13
N LEU A 93 -2.42 1.36 -15.52
CA LEU A 93 -1.02 1.48 -15.14
C LEU A 93 -0.09 1.57 -16.34
N ALA A 94 -0.42 0.96 -17.47
CA ALA A 94 0.43 0.98 -18.67
C ALA A 94 0.75 2.42 -19.09
N LEU A 95 -0.26 3.30 -19.14
CA LEU A 95 -0.09 4.71 -19.49
C LEU A 95 0.80 5.46 -18.50
N ILE A 96 0.56 5.24 -17.19
CA ILE A 96 1.35 5.86 -16.12
C ILE A 96 2.81 5.37 -16.19
N VAL A 97 3.02 4.09 -16.49
CA VAL A 97 4.34 3.48 -16.60
C VAL A 97 5.07 3.96 -17.84
N ASP A 98 4.37 4.16 -18.97
CA ASP A 98 4.95 4.74 -20.18
C ASP A 98 5.54 6.12 -19.88
N GLU A 99 4.77 7.00 -19.22
CA GLU A 99 5.27 8.31 -18.79
C GLU A 99 6.43 8.20 -17.79
N LEU A 100 6.34 7.30 -16.80
CA LEU A 100 7.42 7.10 -15.83
C LEU A 100 8.71 6.56 -16.46
N LEU A 101 8.63 5.84 -17.58
CA LEU A 101 9.80 5.41 -18.34
C LEU A 101 10.43 6.60 -19.08
N GLU A 102 9.63 7.48 -19.69
CA GLU A 102 10.15 8.71 -20.30
C GLU A 102 10.82 9.62 -19.25
N PHE A 103 10.18 9.80 -18.09
CA PHE A 103 10.78 10.52 -16.98
C PHE A 103 11.99 9.81 -16.38
N TRP A 104 12.12 8.49 -16.50
CA TRP A 104 13.31 7.79 -16.01
C TRP A 104 14.54 8.13 -16.85
N ASP A 105 14.35 8.28 -18.17
CA ASP A 105 15.40 8.71 -19.11
C ASP A 105 15.68 10.22 -19.00
N GLY A 106 14.68 10.99 -18.59
CA GLY A 106 14.79 12.42 -18.26
C GLY A 106 14.15 13.32 -19.30
N ILE A 107 13.36 14.29 -18.81
CA ILE A 107 12.58 15.20 -19.65
C ILE A 107 13.04 16.63 -19.39
N GLU A 108 13.43 17.34 -20.44
CA GLU A 108 13.68 18.77 -20.38
C GLU A 108 12.37 19.51 -20.13
N ILE A 109 12.27 20.21 -19.00
CA ILE A 109 11.15 21.10 -18.71
C ILE A 109 11.62 22.54 -19.00
N PRO A 110 11.19 23.15 -20.13
CA PRO A 110 11.71 24.46 -20.54
C PRO A 110 11.46 25.56 -19.51
N ALA A 111 10.32 25.51 -18.82
CA ALA A 111 9.97 26.47 -17.78
C ALA A 111 10.88 26.39 -16.54
N ALA A 112 11.52 25.25 -16.31
CA ALA A 112 12.43 25.02 -15.19
C ALA A 112 13.91 25.09 -15.60
N GLU A 113 14.20 25.14 -16.91
CA GLU A 113 15.54 25.03 -17.50
C GLU A 113 16.33 23.83 -16.94
N LYS A 114 15.63 22.72 -16.72
CA LYS A 114 16.18 21.52 -16.07
C LYS A 114 15.68 20.26 -16.75
N ASN A 115 16.60 19.29 -16.81
CA ASN A 115 16.28 17.89 -17.06
C ASN A 115 15.67 17.29 -15.78
N ILE A 116 14.38 16.94 -15.81
CA ILE A 116 13.69 16.33 -14.68
C ILE A 116 13.58 14.84 -14.87
N ARG A 117 13.94 14.09 -13.84
CA ARG A 117 13.81 12.64 -13.76
C ARG A 117 12.87 12.24 -12.64
N LEU A 118 11.98 11.28 -12.90
CA LEU A 118 11.07 10.73 -11.89
C LEU A 118 11.36 9.24 -11.66
N ALA A 119 11.34 8.84 -10.39
CA ALA A 119 11.47 7.45 -10.00
C ALA A 119 10.37 7.03 -9.02
N LEU A 120 9.68 5.92 -9.32
CA LEU A 120 8.74 5.31 -8.37
C LEU A 120 9.51 4.57 -7.26
N ILE A 121 9.51 5.13 -6.05
CA ILE A 121 10.31 4.61 -4.93
C ILE A 121 9.49 3.91 -3.85
N CYS A 122 8.17 4.11 -3.85
CA CYS A 122 7.29 3.59 -2.81
C CYS A 122 5.86 3.40 -3.32
N CYS A 123 5.25 2.27 -2.97
CA CYS A 123 3.82 2.03 -3.08
C CYS A 123 3.24 2.01 -1.67
N LEU A 124 2.52 3.08 -1.27
CA LEU A 124 1.86 3.17 0.03
C LEU A 124 0.37 2.95 -0.14
N ASN A 125 -0.08 1.75 0.21
CA ASN A 125 -1.43 1.29 -0.13
C ASN A 125 -1.95 0.35 0.95
N ASP A 126 -3.27 0.23 1.06
CA ASP A 126 -3.87 -0.88 1.77
C ASP A 126 -3.45 -2.22 1.12
N ILE A 127 -3.50 -3.32 1.87
CA ILE A 127 -3.00 -4.62 1.39
C ILE A 127 -3.68 -5.05 0.07
N PRO A 128 -5.01 -4.93 -0.10
CA PRO A 128 -5.69 -5.20 -1.36
C PRO A 128 -5.13 -4.40 -2.55
N ALA A 129 -5.02 -3.07 -2.45
CA ALA A 129 -4.50 -2.21 -3.51
C ALA A 129 -3.02 -2.48 -3.77
N ALA A 130 -2.22 -2.63 -2.72
CA ALA A 130 -0.79 -2.93 -2.83
C ALA A 130 -0.55 -4.24 -3.60
N ARG A 131 -1.34 -5.27 -3.34
CA ARG A 131 -1.31 -6.54 -4.08
C ARG A 131 -1.73 -6.38 -5.55
N LYS A 132 -2.67 -5.49 -5.85
CA LYS A 132 -3.08 -5.14 -7.23
C LYS A 132 -1.97 -4.44 -7.98
N LEU A 133 -1.37 -3.42 -7.39
CA LEU A 133 -0.30 -2.66 -8.00
C LEU A 133 0.99 -3.48 -8.16
N CYS A 134 1.40 -4.24 -7.14
CA CYS A 134 2.70 -4.92 -7.15
C CYS A 134 2.66 -6.38 -7.61
N GLY A 135 1.53 -6.85 -8.14
CA GLY A 135 1.45 -8.19 -8.74
C GLY A 135 1.50 -9.37 -7.76
N HIS A 136 1.27 -9.15 -6.46
CA HIS A 136 1.21 -10.21 -5.46
C HIS A 136 -0.19 -10.81 -5.38
N ILE A 137 -0.31 -12.13 -5.22
CA ILE A 137 -1.59 -12.82 -5.10
C ILE A 137 -1.68 -13.63 -3.81
N SER A 138 -2.88 -13.59 -3.24
CA SER A 138 -3.40 -14.46 -2.18
C SER A 138 -3.38 -13.88 -0.77
N ALA A 139 -4.49 -14.08 -0.06
CA ALA A 139 -4.58 -13.90 1.38
C ALA A 139 -3.82 -14.99 2.16
N SER A 140 -3.48 -16.13 1.53
CA SER A 140 -2.68 -17.20 2.14
C SER A 140 -1.18 -16.89 2.22
N VAL A 141 -0.70 -15.94 1.42
CA VAL A 141 0.66 -15.37 1.50
C VAL A 141 0.52 -13.94 2.00
N SER A 142 0.66 -13.76 3.30
CA SER A 142 0.46 -12.45 3.94
C SER A 142 1.65 -11.50 3.73
N CYS A 143 2.84 -12.04 3.50
CA CYS A 143 4.05 -11.23 3.39
C CYS A 143 4.46 -11.04 1.93
N HIS A 144 4.64 -9.79 1.50
CA HIS A 144 5.21 -9.46 0.20
C HIS A 144 6.75 -9.61 0.18
N ARG A 145 7.39 -9.78 1.33
CA ARG A 145 8.84 -9.92 1.48
C ARG A 145 9.35 -11.36 1.53
N CYS A 146 8.55 -12.28 2.06
CA CYS A 146 9.00 -13.66 2.27
C CYS A 146 8.00 -14.68 1.72
N TYR A 147 8.42 -15.95 1.71
CA TYR A 147 7.63 -17.07 1.22
C TYR A 147 6.71 -17.72 2.27
N LYS A 148 6.60 -17.16 3.48
CA LYS A 148 5.74 -17.74 4.54
C LYS A 148 4.29 -17.80 4.09
N THR A 149 3.74 -19.00 4.05
CA THR A 149 2.32 -19.28 3.84
C THR A 149 1.62 -19.47 5.18
N ALA A 150 0.32 -19.20 5.23
CA ALA A 150 -0.47 -19.53 6.39
C ALA A 150 -0.63 -21.04 6.53
N ASN A 151 -0.54 -21.52 7.76
CA ASN A 151 -0.91 -22.90 8.08
C ASN A 151 -2.44 -23.03 7.95
N SER A 152 -2.87 -23.94 7.08
CA SER A 152 -4.27 -24.34 6.97
C SER A 152 -4.50 -25.50 7.93
N ASN A 153 -5.02 -25.20 9.12
CA ASN A 153 -5.55 -26.24 9.99
C ASN A 153 -6.88 -26.67 9.36
N GLY A 154 -6.94 -27.87 8.76
CA GLY A 154 -8.02 -28.39 7.90
C GLY A 154 -9.47 -28.36 8.40
N ASN A 155 -9.76 -27.66 9.50
CA ASN A 155 -11.09 -27.40 10.05
C ASN A 155 -11.53 -25.95 9.80
N GLY A 156 -11.64 -25.50 8.54
CA GLY A 156 -12.38 -24.29 8.15
C GLY A 156 -12.08 -22.97 8.89
N ASN A 157 -11.02 -22.90 9.68
CA ASN A 157 -10.72 -21.80 10.58
C ASN A 157 -9.60 -20.93 10.01
N LYS A 158 -9.60 -19.66 10.41
CA LYS A 158 -8.71 -18.60 9.92
C LYS A 158 -7.25 -19.07 9.82
N SER A 159 -6.66 -18.79 8.66
CA SER A 159 -5.23 -18.86 8.37
C SER A 159 -4.37 -18.37 9.54
N ASN A 160 -3.56 -19.26 10.13
CA ASN A 160 -2.63 -18.89 11.19
C ASN A 160 -1.27 -18.51 10.60
N PHE A 161 -0.83 -17.28 10.86
CA PHE A 161 0.47 -16.75 10.43
C PHE A 161 1.52 -16.71 11.56
N GLY A 162 1.24 -17.33 12.71
CA GLY A 162 2.16 -17.42 13.85
C GLY A 162 3.40 -18.29 13.61
N GLY A 163 4.06 -18.69 14.70
CA GLY A 163 5.34 -19.42 14.64
C GLY A 163 6.47 -18.51 14.16
N PHE A 164 6.64 -17.39 14.85
CA PHE A 164 7.74 -16.44 14.62
C PHE A 164 8.96 -16.73 15.48
N ASP A 165 8.88 -17.70 16.39
CA ASP A 165 9.95 -18.06 17.32
C ASP A 165 11.23 -18.49 16.58
N ASP A 166 11.09 -19.26 15.50
CA ASP A 166 12.20 -19.75 14.67
C ASP A 166 12.32 -18.97 13.35
N MET A 167 12.05 -17.65 13.36
CA MET A 167 12.04 -16.83 12.14
C MET A 167 13.35 -16.91 11.35
N VAL A 168 14.48 -17.04 12.04
CA VAL A 168 15.80 -17.14 11.40
C VAL A 168 15.88 -18.36 10.47
N ASP A 169 15.18 -19.44 10.79
CA ASP A 169 15.28 -20.70 10.05
C ASP A 169 14.37 -20.75 8.83
N TRP A 170 13.18 -20.15 8.91
CA TRP A 170 12.19 -20.18 7.83
C TRP A 170 12.12 -18.91 7.00
N PHE A 171 12.66 -17.78 7.47
CA PHE A 171 12.61 -16.53 6.73
C PHE A 171 13.53 -16.58 5.52
N VAL A 172 12.91 -16.68 4.35
CA VAL A 172 13.58 -16.54 3.07
C VAL A 172 12.98 -15.33 2.37
N GLU A 173 13.81 -14.32 2.10
CA GLU A 173 13.40 -13.16 1.32
C GLU A 173 13.09 -13.60 -0.13
N ARG A 174 12.05 -13.02 -0.71
CA ARG A 174 11.70 -13.26 -2.12
C ARG A 174 12.83 -12.77 -3.01
N ASP A 175 13.09 -13.52 -4.07
CA ASP A 175 14.05 -13.12 -5.08
C ASP A 175 13.38 -12.24 -6.14
N LEU A 176 14.00 -11.10 -6.47
CA LEU A 176 13.44 -10.15 -7.44
C LEU A 176 13.41 -10.73 -8.85
N ASP A 177 14.47 -11.43 -9.24
CA ASP A 177 14.58 -11.99 -10.59
C ASP A 177 13.61 -13.17 -10.76
N GLU A 178 13.45 -14.01 -9.74
CA GLU A 178 12.43 -15.04 -9.70
C GLU A 178 11.02 -14.44 -9.79
N HIS A 179 10.74 -13.37 -9.04
CA HIS A 179 9.47 -12.68 -9.11
C HIS A 179 9.19 -12.13 -10.53
N ARG A 180 10.18 -11.49 -11.16
CA ARG A 180 10.07 -10.98 -12.55
C ARG A 180 9.84 -12.12 -13.54
N ARG A 181 10.61 -13.21 -13.45
CA ARG A 181 10.42 -14.41 -14.30
C ARG A 181 9.02 -15.00 -14.15
N ASN A 182 8.54 -15.16 -12.92
CA ASN A 182 7.20 -15.70 -12.65
C ASN A 182 6.10 -14.76 -13.18
N ALA A 183 6.26 -13.45 -13.02
CA ALA A 183 5.32 -12.47 -13.56
C ALA A 183 5.24 -12.50 -15.10
N GLU A 184 6.37 -12.69 -15.79
CA GLU A 184 6.39 -12.82 -17.25
C GLU A 184 5.76 -14.16 -17.70
N LEU A 185 6.06 -15.26 -17.00
CA LEU A 185 5.41 -16.56 -17.27
C LEU A 185 3.90 -16.49 -17.08
N TRP A 186 3.42 -15.74 -16.08
CA TRP A 186 1.99 -15.47 -15.90
C TRP A 186 1.41 -14.72 -17.11
N ARG A 187 2.13 -13.74 -17.66
CA ARG A 187 1.69 -12.95 -18.83
C ARG A 187 1.56 -13.82 -20.09
N LEU A 188 2.36 -14.87 -20.20
CA LEU A 188 2.36 -15.82 -21.31
C LEU A 188 1.28 -16.90 -21.22
N CYS A 189 0.62 -17.06 -20.07
CA CYS A 189 -0.48 -18.02 -19.91
C CYS A 189 -1.66 -17.65 -20.82
N LYS A 190 -2.23 -18.66 -21.49
CA LYS A 190 -3.27 -18.46 -22.51
C LYS A 190 -4.66 -18.87 -22.03
N SER A 191 -4.74 -19.74 -21.01
CA SER A 191 -6.02 -20.17 -20.44
C SER A 191 -6.19 -19.75 -18.97
N GLU A 192 -7.45 -19.68 -18.52
CA GLU A 192 -7.74 -19.43 -17.12
C GLU A 192 -7.19 -20.53 -16.19
N GLU A 193 -7.18 -21.77 -16.64
CA GLU A 193 -6.64 -22.92 -15.89
C GLU A 193 -5.13 -22.82 -15.72
N GLU A 194 -4.42 -22.38 -16.76
CA GLU A 194 -2.98 -22.08 -16.68
C GLU A 194 -2.70 -20.96 -15.68
N ILE A 195 -3.46 -19.85 -15.79
CA ILE A 195 -3.36 -18.73 -14.86
C ILE A 195 -3.60 -19.19 -13.42
N LYS A 196 -4.68 -19.94 -13.17
CA LYS A 196 -5.03 -20.44 -11.82
C LYS A 196 -3.93 -21.35 -11.27
N ARG A 197 -3.39 -22.28 -12.08
CA ARG A 197 -2.30 -23.17 -11.68
C ARG A 197 -1.02 -22.40 -11.39
N HIS A 198 -0.63 -21.46 -12.25
CA HIS A 198 0.56 -20.64 -12.07
C HIS A 198 0.47 -19.81 -10.79
N VAL A 199 -0.64 -19.10 -10.61
CA VAL A 199 -0.88 -18.28 -9.42
C VAL A 199 -0.88 -19.11 -8.14
N SER A 200 -1.43 -20.33 -8.19
CA SER A 200 -1.45 -21.22 -7.03
C SER A 200 -0.05 -21.70 -6.62
N SER A 201 0.91 -21.78 -7.55
CA SER A 201 2.27 -22.21 -7.24
C SER A 201 3.19 -21.03 -6.90
N THR A 202 3.14 -19.95 -7.67
CA THR A 202 4.09 -18.83 -7.56
C THR A 202 3.57 -17.68 -6.69
N HIS A 203 2.25 -17.53 -6.58
CA HIS A 203 1.58 -16.41 -5.92
C HIS A 203 1.86 -15.04 -6.57
N VAL A 204 2.23 -15.04 -7.85
CA VAL A 204 2.63 -13.85 -8.62
C VAL A 204 1.74 -13.70 -9.86
N ARG A 205 1.50 -12.44 -10.25
CA ARG A 205 0.96 -12.04 -11.56
C ARG A 205 1.77 -10.90 -12.15
N TRP A 206 1.54 -10.66 -13.43
CA TRP A 206 2.04 -9.46 -14.10
C TRP A 206 1.48 -8.17 -13.49
N SER A 207 2.36 -7.20 -13.32
CA SER A 207 2.07 -5.80 -13.08
C SER A 207 2.86 -4.96 -14.07
N GLU A 208 2.24 -3.94 -14.65
CA GLU A 208 2.94 -2.98 -15.51
C GLU A 208 4.10 -2.28 -14.80
N LEU A 209 4.05 -2.12 -13.47
CA LEU A 209 5.15 -1.53 -12.70
C LEU A 209 6.47 -2.30 -12.85
N LEU A 210 6.42 -3.59 -13.21
CA LEU A 210 7.61 -4.39 -13.48
C LEU A 210 8.36 -3.98 -14.76
N ARG A 211 7.75 -3.20 -15.65
CA ARG A 211 8.46 -2.64 -16.81
C ARG A 211 9.48 -1.58 -16.39
N LEU A 212 9.29 -0.94 -15.23
CA LEU A 212 10.28 -0.03 -14.67
C LEU A 212 11.53 -0.84 -14.27
N PRO A 213 12.72 -0.51 -14.81
CA PRO A 213 13.92 -1.32 -14.65
C PRO A 213 14.39 -1.36 -13.18
N TYR A 214 14.19 -0.27 -12.45
CA TYR A 214 14.59 -0.11 -11.05
C TYR A 214 13.54 -0.62 -10.05
N PHE A 215 12.33 -0.98 -10.49
CA PHE A 215 11.22 -1.25 -9.58
C PHE A 215 11.37 -2.60 -8.89
N ASN A 216 11.19 -2.58 -7.55
CA ASN A 216 11.29 -3.76 -6.71
C ASN A 216 10.00 -3.95 -5.89
N PRO A 217 9.06 -4.82 -6.33
CA PRO A 217 7.77 -5.05 -5.63
C PRO A 217 7.91 -5.73 -4.27
N ILE A 218 9.09 -6.24 -3.93
CA ILE A 218 9.41 -6.90 -2.66
C ILE A 218 9.86 -5.84 -1.64
N ARG A 219 10.51 -4.76 -2.08
CA ARG A 219 11.05 -3.72 -1.19
C ARG A 219 10.31 -2.41 -1.20
N TYR A 220 9.64 -2.06 -2.31
CA TYR A 220 9.01 -0.74 -2.47
C TYR A 220 7.57 -0.71 -1.99
N LEU A 221 7.00 -1.86 -1.61
CA LEU A 221 5.68 -1.93 -0.99
C LEU A 221 5.81 -1.58 0.51
N VAL A 222 5.19 -0.47 0.92
CA VAL A 222 5.23 0.00 2.30
C VAL A 222 3.95 -0.38 3.02
N ILE A 223 4.08 -0.76 4.29
CA ILE A 223 2.93 -1.06 5.15
C ILE A 223 2.22 0.25 5.43
N ASP A 224 0.95 0.33 5.04
CA ASP A 224 0.07 1.43 5.42
C ASP A 224 -0.25 1.35 6.92
N PRO A 225 0.27 2.28 7.75
CA PRO A 225 0.03 2.25 9.18
C PRO A 225 -1.45 2.44 9.55
N MET A 226 -2.21 3.17 8.74
CA MET A 226 -3.61 3.45 9.02
C MET A 226 -4.45 2.18 8.92
N HIS A 227 -4.38 1.52 7.76
CA HIS A 227 -5.13 0.29 7.51
C HIS A 227 -4.58 -0.89 8.33
N CYS A 228 -3.26 -1.00 8.49
CA CYS A 228 -2.66 -2.16 9.16
C CYS A 228 -2.66 -2.03 10.68
N LEU A 229 -2.15 -0.91 11.23
CA LEU A 229 -1.97 -0.76 12.68
C LEU A 229 -3.25 -0.28 13.36
N PHE A 230 -3.81 0.84 12.89
CA PHE A 230 -4.96 1.45 13.56
C PHE A 230 -6.26 0.70 13.28
N LEU A 231 -6.59 0.48 12.01
CA LEU A 231 -7.82 -0.24 11.63
C LEU A 231 -7.71 -1.76 11.76
N GLY A 232 -6.50 -2.31 11.61
CA GLY A 232 -6.26 -3.75 11.72
C GLY A 232 -5.97 -4.19 13.15
N ILE A 233 -4.73 -3.96 13.61
CA ILE A 233 -4.22 -4.49 14.87
C ILE A 233 -4.95 -3.91 16.08
N ALA A 234 -5.09 -2.58 16.17
CA ALA A 234 -5.72 -1.97 17.34
C ALA A 234 -7.20 -2.39 17.46
N HIS A 235 -7.92 -2.44 16.33
CA HIS A 235 -9.28 -2.99 16.30
C HIS A 235 -9.32 -4.45 16.79
N TRP A 236 -8.40 -5.30 16.31
CA TRP A 236 -8.33 -6.70 16.73
C TRP A 236 -8.03 -6.84 18.22
N ILE A 237 -7.08 -6.07 18.78
CA ILE A 237 -6.76 -6.09 20.21
C ILE A 237 -8.01 -5.74 21.03
N ILE A 238 -8.66 -4.62 20.70
CA ILE A 238 -9.82 -4.15 21.47
C ILE A 238 -10.96 -5.17 21.39
N LYS A 239 -11.28 -5.66 20.19
CA LYS A 239 -12.41 -6.57 20.02
C LYS A 239 -12.11 -7.97 20.54
N LYS A 240 -11.01 -8.58 20.11
CA LYS A 240 -10.70 -10.00 20.37
C LYS A 240 -10.03 -10.28 21.69
N LEU A 241 -9.17 -9.38 22.17
CA LEU A 241 -8.51 -9.60 23.46
C LEU A 241 -9.28 -8.96 24.60
N TRP A 242 -9.81 -7.74 24.41
CA TRP A 242 -10.39 -7.01 25.52
C TRP A 242 -11.89 -7.25 25.70
N ILE A 243 -12.69 -7.10 24.64
CA ILE A 243 -14.15 -7.31 24.72
C ILE A 243 -14.46 -8.80 24.81
N ASP A 244 -14.05 -9.61 23.83
CA ASP A 244 -14.31 -11.07 23.83
C ASP A 244 -13.64 -11.78 25.02
N GLY A 245 -12.53 -11.23 25.52
CA GLY A 245 -11.82 -11.72 26.71
C GLY A 245 -12.37 -11.20 28.04
N ASN A 246 -13.52 -10.49 28.05
CA ASN A 246 -14.16 -9.91 29.24
C ASN A 246 -13.24 -9.01 30.10
N LYS A 247 -12.24 -8.36 29.49
CA LYS A 247 -11.38 -7.35 30.15
C LYS A 247 -12.02 -5.97 30.14
N ILE A 248 -12.85 -5.68 29.14
CA ILE A 248 -13.64 -4.46 29.02
C ILE A 248 -15.09 -4.87 28.85
N THR A 249 -15.95 -4.39 29.75
CA THR A 249 -17.38 -4.65 29.71
C THR A 249 -18.13 -3.54 28.97
N LYS A 250 -19.41 -3.79 28.68
CA LYS A 250 -20.29 -2.75 28.12
C LYS A 250 -20.38 -1.50 29.02
N GLN A 251 -20.37 -1.67 30.35
CA GLN A 251 -20.38 -0.55 31.29
C GLN A 251 -19.11 0.29 31.19
N ASP A 252 -17.96 -0.35 30.96
CA ASP A 252 -16.69 0.35 30.73
C ASP A 252 -16.73 1.14 29.42
N LEU A 253 -17.26 0.57 28.34
CA LEU A 253 -17.45 1.27 27.07
C LEU A 253 -18.37 2.49 27.21
N GLU A 254 -19.46 2.38 27.97
CA GLU A 254 -20.36 3.51 28.27
C GLU A 254 -19.65 4.61 29.07
N LYS A 255 -18.76 4.23 29.99
CA LYS A 255 -17.93 5.17 30.75
C LYS A 255 -16.90 5.86 29.87
N MET A 256 -16.26 5.12 28.95
CA MET A 256 -15.34 5.67 27.95
C MET A 256 -16.05 6.64 27.01
N GLU A 257 -17.24 6.29 26.52
CA GLU A 257 -18.08 7.15 25.69
C GLU A 257 -18.42 8.47 26.41
N LYS A 258 -18.84 8.40 27.69
CA LYS A 258 -19.11 9.59 28.49
C LYS A 258 -17.88 10.48 28.59
N ARG A 259 -16.69 9.90 28.84
CA ARG A 259 -15.43 10.65 28.94
C ARG A 259 -15.03 11.29 27.62
N ALA A 260 -15.16 10.56 26.50
CA ALA A 260 -14.83 11.06 25.16
C ALA A 260 -15.64 12.32 24.79
N LYS A 261 -16.91 12.38 25.19
CA LYS A 261 -17.77 13.57 24.96
C LYS A 261 -17.26 14.85 25.65
N TYR A 262 -16.45 14.74 26.69
CA TYR A 262 -15.86 15.89 27.39
C TYR A 262 -14.48 16.28 26.85
N ILE A 263 -13.88 15.48 25.97
CA ILE A 263 -12.59 15.81 25.36
C ILE A 263 -12.83 16.89 24.31
N GLN A 264 -12.26 18.07 24.54
CA GLN A 264 -12.20 19.12 23.52
C GLN A 264 -10.96 18.89 22.68
N ILE A 265 -11.18 18.70 21.38
CA ILE A 265 -10.11 18.54 20.42
C ILE A 265 -9.91 19.89 19.74
N PRO A 266 -8.65 20.35 19.60
CA PRO A 266 -8.31 21.48 18.75
C PRO A 266 -8.91 21.33 17.34
N ALA A 267 -9.40 22.42 16.75
CA ALA A 267 -10.14 22.40 15.49
C ALA A 267 -9.33 21.83 14.30
N ASP A 268 -8.01 21.85 14.40
CA ASP A 268 -7.01 21.34 13.47
C ASP A 268 -6.81 19.81 13.52
N LEU A 269 -7.29 19.13 14.57
CA LEU A 269 -7.07 17.69 14.77
C LEU A 269 -8.31 16.81 14.45
N GLY A 270 -9.36 17.40 13.87
CA GLY A 270 -10.56 16.67 13.41
C GLY A 270 -11.57 16.32 14.52
N ARG A 271 -12.56 15.47 14.21
CA ARG A 271 -13.62 15.04 15.14
C ARG A 271 -13.38 13.61 15.63
N ILE A 272 -13.45 13.38 16.94
CA ILE A 272 -13.52 12.00 17.49
C ILE A 272 -14.96 11.50 17.39
N SER A 273 -15.12 10.27 16.90
CA SER A 273 -16.39 9.56 16.98
C SER A 273 -16.73 9.26 18.44
N ASN A 274 -17.77 9.90 18.97
CA ASN A 274 -18.18 9.73 20.37
C ASN A 274 -19.07 8.50 20.59
N LYS A 275 -19.26 7.63 19.57
CA LYS A 275 -20.16 6.48 19.62
C LYS A 275 -19.37 5.19 19.90
N ILE A 276 -18.81 5.10 21.11
CA ILE A 276 -17.94 3.99 21.55
C ILE A 276 -18.77 2.82 22.07
N ALA A 277 -19.93 3.07 22.69
CA ALA A 277 -20.75 2.04 23.32
C ALA A 277 -21.78 1.39 22.37
N THR A 278 -22.03 1.99 21.20
CA THR A 278 -23.03 1.50 20.23
C THR A 278 -22.43 0.56 19.18
N GLY A 279 -22.94 -0.67 19.09
CA GLY A 279 -22.44 -1.72 18.17
C GLY A 279 -21.51 -2.70 18.88
N GLU A 280 -20.54 -3.27 18.17
CA GLU A 280 -19.46 -4.09 18.75
C GLU A 280 -18.26 -3.20 19.19
N GLY A 281 -18.53 -2.15 19.99
CA GLY A 281 -17.49 -1.22 20.46
C GLY A 281 -17.01 -0.24 19.39
N PHE A 282 -15.70 -0.18 19.14
CA PHE A 282 -15.04 0.76 18.21
C PHE A 282 -15.34 0.51 16.71
N PHE A 283 -16.35 -0.28 16.38
CA PHE A 283 -16.72 -0.64 15.01
C PHE A 283 -17.04 0.56 14.10
N ARG A 284 -17.38 1.73 14.68
CA ARG A 284 -17.66 2.97 13.95
C ARG A 284 -16.46 3.88 13.71
N PHE A 285 -15.26 3.50 14.20
CA PHE A 285 -14.02 4.19 13.88
C PHE A 285 -13.47 3.61 12.58
N MET A 286 -14.04 4.03 11.45
CA MET A 286 -13.45 3.81 10.14
C MET A 286 -12.57 5.02 9.79
N ALA A 287 -11.53 4.83 8.98
CA ALA A 287 -10.65 5.92 8.56
C ALA A 287 -11.38 7.01 7.75
N ASP A 288 -12.57 6.68 7.26
CA ASP A 288 -13.35 7.43 6.28
C ASP A 288 -14.33 8.44 6.94
N GLN A 289 -14.11 8.82 8.21
CA GLN A 289 -14.94 9.81 8.94
C GLN A 289 -14.25 11.17 9.15
#